data_AF-C3JZJ0-F1
#
_entry.id   AF-C3JZJ0-F1
#
_cell.length_a   1.000
_cell.length_b   1.000
_cell.length_c   1.000
_cell.angle_alpha   90.00
_cell.angle_beta   90.00
_cell.angle_gamma   90.00
#
_symmetry.space_group_name_H-M   'P 1'
#
loop_
_entity.id
_entity.type
_entity.pdbx_description
1 polymer ?
#
loop_
_entity_poly.entity_id
_entity_poly.type
_entity_poly.pdbx_seq_one_letter_code
_entity_poly.pdbx_strand_id
1 'polypeptide(L)'
;MDKARAVEHFLYYLAHHPALNGLSCPTVLLGHTERYDAIAQAITLSSAARFNFQVQRLDLATSDTLAEAIETCDLYLFLYDSSTLPNPRAEGPDFIRALQGVMAEHWKKSLLFKDYGDYFYDTFSVEPQRIADLNATLIRRMSQATVLSFTDKHGSRLEAPMSSIKKWTNINGVGNHDLAPGEIATHSEAINGQVRFVGTFLSTIPFARKYGVLQSPLELWIENSTICSVASDVPGLADDFNKYLNANPSNRRVEELGIGTNEGVKDLYARNAGFEERHCGLHLGLGGGQKGSHHLDLIFASGVLALDDKPVFDGTFAF
;
A
#
# COMPACT_ATOMS: atom_id res chain seq x y z
N MET A 1 2.24 21.29 -6.04
CA MET A 1 3.04 20.34 -5.24
C MET A 1 4.49 20.49 -5.63
N ASP A 2 5.41 20.48 -4.66
CA ASP A 2 6.84 20.62 -4.92
C ASP A 2 7.44 19.25 -5.32
N LYS A 3 7.58 19.03 -6.63
CA LYS A 3 8.10 17.78 -7.20
C LYS A 3 9.56 17.52 -6.81
N ALA A 4 10.36 18.57 -6.63
CA ALA A 4 11.77 18.44 -6.27
C ALA A 4 11.89 17.90 -4.84
N ARG A 5 11.16 18.49 -3.90
CA ARG A 5 11.12 17.99 -2.51
C ARG A 5 10.61 16.56 -2.41
N ALA A 6 9.58 16.19 -3.18
CA ALA A 6 9.10 14.82 -3.19
C ALA A 6 10.17 13.82 -3.68
N VAL A 7 10.98 14.19 -4.68
CA VAL A 7 12.12 13.38 -5.13
C VAL A 7 13.21 13.31 -4.05
N GLU A 8 13.50 14.40 -3.34
CA GLU A 8 14.45 14.39 -2.22
C GLU A 8 14.00 13.45 -1.09
N HIS A 9 12.71 13.47 -0.72
CA HIS A 9 12.16 12.56 0.27
C HIS A 9 12.18 11.11 -0.21
N PHE A 10 11.85 10.85 -1.47
CA PHE A 10 12.01 9.53 -2.08
C PHE A 10 13.46 9.02 -1.98
N LEU A 11 14.44 9.86 -2.34
CA LEU A 11 15.87 9.51 -2.27
C LEU A 11 16.35 9.30 -0.83
N TYR A 12 15.75 10.01 0.14
CA TYR A 12 15.97 9.74 1.56
C TYR A 12 15.54 8.31 1.91
N TYR A 13 14.34 7.89 1.53
CA TYR A 13 13.85 6.53 1.81
C TYR A 13 14.65 5.46 1.07
N LEU A 14 14.93 5.68 -0.22
CA LEU A 14 15.73 4.78 -1.03
C LEU A 14 17.07 4.45 -0.38
N ALA A 15 17.74 5.45 0.18
CA ALA A 15 19.02 5.25 0.82
C ALA A 15 18.98 4.47 2.14
N HIS A 16 17.80 4.34 2.75
CA HIS A 16 17.58 3.53 3.94
C HIS A 16 17.01 2.15 3.62
N HIS A 17 16.92 1.79 2.34
CA HIS A 17 16.47 0.46 1.95
C HIS A 17 17.50 -0.59 2.40
N PRO A 18 17.08 -1.73 2.99
CA PRO A 18 17.99 -2.73 3.55
C PRO A 18 19.06 -3.27 2.59
N ALA A 19 18.75 -3.37 1.29
CA ALA A 19 19.70 -3.84 0.28
C ALA A 19 20.89 -2.89 0.06
N LEU A 20 20.78 -1.63 0.49
CA LEU A 20 21.82 -0.61 0.31
C LEU A 20 22.67 -0.38 1.57
N ASN A 21 22.38 -1.08 2.66
CA ASN A 21 23.05 -0.89 3.95
C ASN A 21 24.56 -1.09 3.83
N GLY A 22 25.32 -0.07 4.23
CA GLY A 22 26.79 -0.09 4.23
C GLY A 22 27.45 0.19 2.87
N LEU A 23 26.67 0.42 1.82
CA LEU A 23 27.20 0.80 0.50
C LEU A 23 27.36 2.32 0.41
N SER A 24 28.49 2.78 -0.11
CA SER A 24 28.82 4.21 -0.22
C SER A 24 28.27 4.85 -1.49
N CYS A 25 28.26 4.12 -2.61
CA CYS A 25 27.71 4.54 -3.89
C CYS A 25 27.08 3.32 -4.60
N PRO A 26 25.90 2.86 -4.14
CA PRO A 26 25.27 1.68 -4.70
C PRO A 26 24.82 1.91 -6.16
N THR A 27 24.87 0.84 -6.94
CA THR A 27 24.35 0.78 -8.30
C THR A 27 22.86 0.44 -8.26
N VAL A 28 22.03 1.36 -8.74
CA VAL A 28 20.57 1.20 -8.78
C VAL A 28 20.10 1.08 -10.23
N LEU A 29 19.49 -0.05 -10.58
CA LEU A 29 18.79 -0.19 -11.85
C LEU A 29 17.45 0.54 -11.77
N LEU A 30 17.29 1.60 -12.56
CA LEU A 30 16.03 2.33 -12.70
C LEU A 30 15.36 1.94 -14.01
N GLY A 31 14.42 1.00 -13.92
CA GLY A 31 13.57 0.60 -15.03
C GLY A 31 12.32 1.47 -15.11
N HIS A 32 11.97 1.99 -16.27
CA HIS A 32 10.69 2.69 -16.44
C HIS A 32 10.07 2.50 -17.83
N THR A 33 8.77 2.79 -17.95
CA THR A 33 8.10 2.99 -19.25
C THR A 33 8.03 4.49 -19.59
N GLU A 34 7.62 4.81 -20.84
CA GLU A 34 7.57 6.18 -21.36
C GLU A 34 6.86 7.19 -20.44
N ARG A 35 5.74 6.79 -19.85
CA ARG A 35 4.93 7.65 -18.97
C ARG A 35 5.71 8.16 -17.76
N TYR A 36 6.75 7.45 -17.36
CA TYR A 36 7.54 7.72 -16.17
C TYR A 36 8.90 8.39 -16.50
N ASP A 37 9.16 8.74 -17.77
CA ASP A 37 10.42 9.37 -18.20
C ASP A 37 10.77 10.61 -17.36
N ALA A 38 9.80 11.49 -17.09
CA ALA A 38 10.02 12.70 -16.31
C ALA A 38 10.35 12.41 -14.84
N ILE A 39 9.72 11.40 -14.23
CA ILE A 39 10.00 10.97 -12.86
C ILE A 39 11.41 10.36 -12.80
N ALA A 40 11.75 9.49 -13.75
CA ALA A 40 13.06 8.86 -13.82
C ALA A 40 14.20 9.88 -14.00
N GLN A 41 14.00 10.87 -14.86
CA GLN A 41 14.95 11.98 -15.04
C GLN A 41 15.10 12.80 -13.75
N ALA A 42 14.00 13.13 -13.07
CA ALA A 42 14.06 13.90 -11.82
C ALA A 42 14.82 13.15 -10.72
N ILE A 43 14.60 11.84 -10.58
CA ILE A 43 15.32 10.97 -9.63
C ILE A 43 16.82 10.98 -9.91
N THR A 44 17.22 10.75 -11.16
CA THR A 44 18.64 10.63 -11.54
C THR A 44 19.41 11.95 -11.46
N LEU A 45 18.79 13.08 -11.84
CA LEU A 45 19.44 14.39 -11.74
C LEU A 45 19.67 14.83 -10.29
N SER A 46 18.75 14.48 -9.37
CA SER A 46 18.79 14.91 -7.97
C SER A 46 19.72 14.07 -7.08
N SER A 47 20.39 13.06 -7.64
CA SER A 47 21.01 11.96 -6.87
C SER A 47 22.44 11.59 -7.29
N ALA A 48 23.02 12.31 -8.26
CA ALA A 48 24.27 11.95 -8.92
C ALA A 48 25.49 11.78 -8.00
N ALA A 49 25.45 12.31 -6.78
CA ALA A 49 26.52 12.16 -5.79
C ALA A 49 26.36 10.94 -4.85
N ARG A 50 25.17 10.31 -4.80
CA ARG A 50 24.82 9.28 -3.80
C ARG A 50 24.56 7.90 -4.41
N PHE A 51 24.10 7.84 -5.66
CA PHE A 51 23.73 6.60 -6.32
C PHE A 51 24.30 6.57 -7.74
N ASN A 52 24.72 5.38 -8.18
CA ASN A 52 25.05 5.12 -9.57
C ASN A 52 23.82 4.54 -10.29
N PHE A 53 23.03 5.39 -10.93
CA PHE A 53 21.82 4.94 -11.63
C PHE A 53 22.14 4.36 -13.02
N GLN A 54 21.70 3.13 -13.25
CA GLN A 54 21.61 2.52 -14.58
C GLN A 54 20.16 2.61 -15.05
N VAL A 55 19.87 3.48 -16.00
CA VAL A 55 18.50 3.72 -16.47
C VAL A 55 18.20 2.82 -17.67
N GLN A 56 17.07 2.12 -17.64
CA GLN A 56 16.62 1.25 -18.73
C GLN A 56 15.13 1.46 -19.02
N ARG A 57 14.78 1.50 -20.31
CA ARG A 57 13.38 1.49 -20.75
C ARG A 57 12.87 0.06 -20.77
N LEU A 58 11.97 -0.27 -19.85
CA LEU A 58 11.45 -1.64 -19.64
C LEU A 58 10.73 -2.19 -20.87
N ASP A 59 10.11 -1.31 -21.64
CA ASP A 59 9.34 -1.61 -22.84
C ASP A 59 10.18 -1.66 -24.13
N LEU A 60 11.47 -1.31 -24.06
CA LEU A 60 12.39 -1.28 -25.21
C LEU A 60 13.60 -2.21 -25.05
N ALA A 61 14.09 -2.40 -23.82
CA ALA A 61 15.19 -3.30 -23.53
C ALA A 61 14.75 -4.78 -23.66
N THR A 62 15.69 -5.65 -24.03
CA THR A 62 15.42 -7.09 -24.08
C THR A 62 15.32 -7.66 -22.67
N SER A 63 14.59 -8.78 -22.53
CA SER A 63 14.47 -9.48 -21.24
C SER A 63 15.82 -9.91 -20.68
N ASP A 64 16.75 -10.36 -21.55
CA ASP A 64 18.06 -10.84 -21.14
C ASP A 64 18.91 -9.70 -20.57
N THR A 65 18.91 -8.53 -21.22
CA THR A 65 19.60 -7.33 -20.71
C THR A 65 19.00 -6.85 -19.39
N LEU A 66 17.68 -6.87 -19.25
CA LEU A 66 17.03 -6.49 -17.99
C LEU A 66 17.30 -7.50 -16.88
N ALA A 67 17.32 -8.81 -17.17
CA ALA A 67 17.63 -9.84 -16.20
C ALA A 67 19.07 -9.73 -15.70
N GLU A 68 20.05 -9.57 -16.60
CA GLU A 68 21.46 -9.34 -16.24
C GLU A 68 21.62 -8.07 -15.38
N ALA A 69 20.92 -6.99 -15.73
CA ALA A 69 20.95 -5.76 -14.93
C ALA A 69 20.33 -5.97 -13.52
N ILE A 70 19.25 -6.75 -13.40
CA ILE A 70 18.68 -7.12 -12.08
C ILE A 70 19.70 -7.92 -11.26
N GLU A 71 20.36 -8.90 -11.86
CA GLU A 71 21.34 -9.75 -11.16
C GLU A 71 22.52 -8.92 -10.63
N THR A 72 23.03 -7.99 -11.43
CA THR A 72 24.28 -7.25 -11.17
C THR A 72 24.12 -5.98 -10.34
N CYS A 73 22.93 -5.36 -10.30
CA CYS A 73 22.69 -4.16 -9.48
C CYS A 73 22.61 -4.47 -7.97
N ASP A 74 22.81 -3.44 -7.13
CA ASP A 74 22.58 -3.54 -5.68
C ASP A 74 21.09 -3.47 -5.33
N LEU A 75 20.32 -2.74 -6.14
CA LEU A 75 18.87 -2.59 -6.04
C LEU A 75 18.27 -2.29 -7.42
N TYR A 76 17.08 -2.81 -7.70
CA TYR A 76 16.31 -2.40 -8.87
C TYR A 76 14.97 -1.77 -8.48
N LEU A 77 14.61 -0.73 -9.25
CA LEU A 77 13.49 0.16 -9.05
C LEU A 77 12.72 0.27 -10.36
N PHE A 78 11.49 -0.25 -10.41
CA PHE A 78 10.67 -0.24 -11.61
C PHE A 78 9.45 0.68 -11.47
N LEU A 79 9.27 1.57 -12.45
CA LEU A 79 8.14 2.49 -12.57
C LEU A 79 7.32 2.12 -13.82
N TYR A 80 6.11 1.59 -13.64
CA TYR A 80 5.31 1.11 -14.76
C TYR A 80 3.82 1.04 -14.44
N ASP A 81 2.99 1.09 -15.49
CA ASP A 81 1.56 0.81 -15.40
C ASP A 81 1.29 -0.67 -15.69
N SER A 82 0.30 -1.24 -15.00
CA SER A 82 -0.13 -2.62 -15.20
C SER A 82 -1.64 -2.73 -15.15
N SER A 83 -2.27 -2.45 -14.01
CA SER A 83 -3.73 -2.60 -13.86
C SER A 83 -4.51 -1.47 -14.52
N THR A 84 -3.85 -0.33 -14.75
CA THR A 84 -4.41 0.86 -15.40
C THR A 84 -4.26 0.86 -16.92
N LEU A 85 -3.59 -0.16 -17.49
CA LEU A 85 -3.48 -0.32 -18.94
C LEU A 85 -4.87 -0.59 -19.56
N PRO A 86 -5.04 -0.42 -20.88
CA PRO A 86 -6.30 -0.76 -21.56
C PRO A 86 -6.66 -2.25 -21.44
N ASN A 87 -5.66 -3.13 -21.59
CA ASN A 87 -5.84 -4.60 -21.57
C ASN A 87 -5.05 -5.32 -20.45
N PRO A 88 -5.52 -5.18 -19.18
CA PRO A 88 -5.20 -6.00 -18.02
C PRO A 88 -4.70 -7.40 -18.26
N ARG A 89 -3.52 -7.76 -17.76
CA ARG A 89 -3.17 -9.16 -17.51
C ARG A 89 -2.80 -9.36 -16.05
N ALA A 90 -3.17 -10.51 -15.50
CA ALA A 90 -2.87 -10.84 -14.11
C ALA A 90 -1.34 -10.96 -13.89
N GLU A 91 -0.63 -11.43 -14.91
CA GLU A 91 0.82 -11.61 -14.94
C GLU A 91 1.58 -10.29 -15.16
N GLY A 92 0.86 -9.19 -15.43
CA GLY A 92 1.43 -7.89 -15.76
C GLY A 92 1.80 -7.73 -17.25
N PRO A 93 2.45 -6.59 -17.59
CA PRO A 93 2.95 -6.33 -18.94
C PRO A 93 3.97 -7.38 -19.41
N ASP A 94 4.20 -7.47 -20.71
CA ASP A 94 5.05 -8.50 -21.31
C ASP A 94 6.48 -8.50 -20.74
N PHE A 95 7.07 -7.32 -20.49
CA PHE A 95 8.39 -7.20 -19.87
C PHE A 95 8.42 -7.70 -18.42
N ILE A 96 7.38 -7.48 -17.61
CA ILE A 96 7.31 -8.02 -16.25
C ILE A 96 7.18 -9.54 -16.29
N ARG A 97 6.32 -10.06 -17.18
CA ARG A 97 6.10 -11.50 -17.31
C ARG A 97 7.40 -12.22 -17.67
N ALA A 98 8.20 -11.64 -18.57
CA ALA A 98 9.50 -12.21 -18.95
C ALA A 98 10.52 -12.23 -17.80
N LEU A 99 10.37 -11.34 -16.80
CA LEU A 99 11.31 -11.18 -15.68
C LEU A 99 10.85 -11.87 -14.39
N GLN A 100 9.70 -12.55 -14.37
CA GLN A 100 9.13 -13.12 -13.13
C GLN A 100 10.11 -14.01 -12.35
N GLY A 101 10.87 -14.85 -13.05
CA GLY A 101 11.85 -15.76 -12.41
C GLY A 101 12.95 -15.00 -11.68
N VAL A 102 13.67 -14.13 -12.39
CA VAL A 102 14.78 -13.34 -11.83
C VAL A 102 14.29 -12.35 -10.76
N MET A 103 13.11 -11.74 -10.95
CA MET A 103 12.51 -10.87 -9.95
C MET A 103 12.16 -11.61 -8.67
N ALA A 104 11.64 -12.84 -8.78
CA ALA A 104 11.33 -13.69 -7.62
C ALA A 104 12.59 -14.13 -6.86
N GLU A 105 13.70 -14.38 -7.56
CA GLU A 105 14.98 -14.69 -6.92
C GLU A 105 15.58 -13.48 -6.19
N HIS A 106 15.46 -12.29 -6.78
CA HIS A 106 16.05 -11.04 -6.27
C HIS A 106 15.05 -10.11 -5.56
N TRP A 107 13.93 -10.63 -5.06
CA TRP A 107 12.84 -9.82 -4.52
C TRP A 107 13.25 -8.88 -3.37
N LYS A 108 14.25 -9.28 -2.56
CA LYS A 108 14.74 -8.49 -1.41
C LYS A 108 15.41 -7.16 -1.79
N LYS A 109 15.78 -7.00 -3.05
CA LYS A 109 16.38 -5.78 -3.61
C LYS A 109 15.50 -5.12 -4.67
N SER A 110 14.19 -5.39 -4.62
CA SER A 110 13.21 -4.89 -5.59
C SER A 110 12.36 -3.76 -5.02
N LEU A 111 12.08 -2.76 -5.85
CA LEU A 111 11.09 -1.72 -5.59
C LEU A 111 10.19 -1.55 -6.81
N LEU A 112 8.90 -1.81 -6.65
CA LEU A 112 7.94 -1.82 -7.76
C LEU A 112 6.87 -0.75 -7.55
N PHE A 113 6.98 0.34 -8.30
CA PHE A 113 6.02 1.43 -8.32
C PHE A 113 5.02 1.18 -9.45
N LYS A 114 4.15 0.20 -9.23
CA LYS A 114 3.09 -0.20 -10.16
C LYS A 114 1.90 0.77 -10.08
N ASP A 115 1.49 1.32 -11.22
CA ASP A 115 0.29 2.17 -11.38
C ASP A 115 0.34 3.51 -10.59
N TYR A 116 1.53 4.01 -10.25
CA TYR A 116 1.69 5.26 -9.47
C TYR A 116 1.39 6.52 -10.28
N GLY A 117 1.83 6.61 -11.54
CA GLY A 117 1.79 7.85 -12.33
C GLY A 117 2.30 9.07 -11.54
N ASP A 118 1.61 10.20 -11.66
CA ASP A 118 1.96 11.42 -10.92
C ASP A 118 1.75 11.31 -9.40
N TYR A 119 0.99 10.33 -8.91
CA TYR A 119 0.82 10.09 -7.46
C TYR A 119 2.10 9.60 -6.78
N PHE A 120 3.16 9.32 -7.55
CA PHE A 120 4.52 9.24 -7.02
C PHE A 120 4.88 10.48 -6.20
N TYR A 121 4.61 11.68 -6.72
CA TYR A 121 4.95 12.90 -6.02
C TYR A 121 4.10 13.09 -4.76
N ASP A 122 2.82 12.73 -4.82
CA ASP A 122 1.90 12.76 -3.68
C ASP A 122 2.40 11.85 -2.54
N THR A 123 2.75 10.60 -2.89
CA THR A 123 3.27 9.60 -1.96
C THR A 123 4.50 10.08 -1.20
N PHE A 124 5.38 10.84 -1.85
CA PHE A 124 6.62 11.34 -1.24
C PHE A 124 6.58 12.83 -0.87
N SER A 125 5.40 13.47 -0.89
CA SER A 125 5.28 14.91 -0.65
C SER A 125 5.46 15.31 0.81
N VAL A 126 5.22 14.40 1.75
CA VAL A 126 5.35 14.64 3.20
C VAL A 126 6.79 14.43 3.65
N GLU A 127 7.28 15.28 4.55
CA GLU A 127 8.63 15.15 5.11
C GLU A 127 8.79 13.82 5.85
N PRO A 128 9.92 13.10 5.68
CA PRO A 128 10.11 11.81 6.33
C PRO A 128 10.00 11.84 7.86
N GLN A 129 10.49 12.92 8.48
CA GLN A 129 10.39 13.12 9.92
C GLN A 129 8.92 13.24 10.36
N ARG A 130 8.08 13.95 9.59
CA ARG A 130 6.64 14.08 9.89
C ARG A 130 5.95 12.71 9.89
N ILE A 131 6.21 11.87 8.89
CA ILE A 131 5.68 10.49 8.85
C ILE A 131 6.16 9.68 10.05
N ALA A 132 7.46 9.72 10.36
CA ALA A 132 8.03 8.96 11.47
C ALA A 132 7.44 9.39 12.82
N ASP A 133 7.30 10.69 13.07
CA ASP A 133 6.75 11.25 14.30
C ASP A 133 5.26 10.93 14.46
N LEU A 134 4.52 11.01 13.35
CA LEU A 134 3.10 10.67 13.29
C LEU A 134 2.87 9.19 13.66
N ASN A 135 3.56 8.27 12.99
CA ASN A 135 3.49 6.85 13.28
C ASN A 135 3.89 6.53 14.72
N ALA A 136 5.01 7.08 15.19
CA ALA A 136 5.48 6.86 16.55
C ALA A 136 4.49 7.39 17.59
N THR A 137 3.88 8.54 17.33
CA THR A 137 2.86 9.14 18.21
C THR A 137 1.62 8.26 18.27
N LEU A 138 1.12 7.80 17.12
CA LEU A 138 -0.06 6.94 17.05
C LEU A 138 0.18 5.62 17.79
N ILE A 139 1.31 4.95 17.56
CA ILE A 139 1.69 3.71 18.27
C ILE A 139 1.76 3.94 19.79
N ARG A 140 2.36 5.04 20.25
CA ARG A 140 2.40 5.37 21.69
C ARG A 140 1.00 5.55 22.27
N ARG A 141 0.10 6.26 21.58
CA ARG A 141 -1.29 6.45 22.04
C ARG A 141 -2.05 5.12 22.08
N MET A 142 -1.92 4.29 21.05
CA MET A 142 -2.53 2.95 20.99
C MET A 142 -2.09 2.09 22.18
N SER A 143 -0.81 2.15 22.57
CA SER A 143 -0.28 1.38 23.71
C SER A 143 -0.85 1.78 25.08
N GLN A 144 -1.53 2.92 25.16
CA GLN A 144 -2.11 3.47 26.39
C GLN A 144 -3.64 3.35 26.43
N ALA A 145 -4.27 2.93 25.33
CA ALA A 145 -5.71 2.83 25.20
C ALA A 145 -6.23 1.45 25.65
N THR A 146 -7.55 1.33 25.82
CA THR A 146 -8.22 0.04 26.07
C THR A 146 -8.95 -0.46 24.83
N VAL A 147 -9.53 0.45 24.04
CA VAL A 147 -10.30 0.13 22.83
C VAL A 147 -9.95 1.09 21.70
N LEU A 148 -9.83 0.55 20.49
CA LEU A 148 -9.85 1.31 19.24
C LEU A 148 -11.22 1.13 18.63
N SER A 149 -11.85 2.23 18.26
CA SER A 149 -13.11 2.22 17.54
C SER A 149 -13.02 3.01 16.23
N PHE A 150 -13.83 2.58 15.27
CA PHE A 150 -14.04 3.26 14.00
C PHE A 150 -15.53 3.50 13.78
N THR A 151 -15.87 4.72 13.37
CA THR A 151 -17.22 5.07 12.93
C THR A 151 -17.18 5.97 11.70
N ASP A 152 -18.26 6.00 10.92
CA ASP A 152 -18.38 6.95 9.81
C ASP A 152 -19.82 7.45 9.64
N LYS A 153 -19.99 8.40 8.70
CA LYS A 153 -21.30 8.95 8.33
C LYS A 153 -22.25 7.97 7.66
N HIS A 154 -21.74 6.84 7.16
CA HIS A 154 -22.53 5.78 6.53
C HIS A 154 -23.16 4.84 7.57
N GLY A 155 -22.70 4.91 8.82
CA GLY A 155 -23.19 4.12 9.94
C GLY A 155 -22.28 2.93 10.28
N SER A 156 -21.05 2.90 9.75
CA SER A 156 -20.05 1.92 10.17
C SER A 156 -19.80 2.03 11.67
N ARG A 157 -19.64 0.87 12.31
CA ARG A 157 -19.18 0.72 13.69
C ARG A 157 -18.27 -0.49 13.74
N LEU A 158 -17.04 -0.28 14.18
CA LEU A 158 -16.05 -1.33 14.38
C LEU A 158 -15.30 -1.06 15.68
N GLU A 159 -15.02 -2.11 16.44
CA GLU A 159 -14.26 -2.05 17.68
C GLU A 159 -13.21 -3.15 17.72
N ALA A 160 -12.04 -2.82 18.27
CA ALA A 160 -10.96 -3.75 18.55
C ALA A 160 -10.41 -3.47 19.97
N PRO A 161 -10.55 -4.42 20.91
CA PRO A 161 -9.89 -4.31 22.21
C PRO A 161 -8.37 -4.26 22.04
N MET A 162 -7.69 -3.33 22.72
CA MET A 162 -6.22 -3.27 22.68
C MET A 162 -5.57 -4.56 23.21
N SER A 163 -6.26 -5.31 24.07
CA SER A 163 -5.80 -6.60 24.59
C SER A 163 -5.71 -7.72 23.54
N SER A 164 -6.43 -7.60 22.41
CA SER A 164 -6.36 -8.56 21.30
C SER A 164 -5.37 -8.16 20.21
N ILE A 165 -4.88 -6.93 20.23
CA ILE A 165 -3.97 -6.37 19.23
C ILE A 165 -2.54 -6.87 19.48
N LYS A 166 -1.88 -7.29 18.40
CA LYS A 166 -0.46 -7.67 18.41
C LYS A 166 0.43 -6.43 18.37
N LYS A 167 1.74 -6.63 18.29
CA LYS A 167 2.68 -5.52 18.13
C LYS A 167 2.35 -4.76 16.85
N TRP A 168 2.36 -3.43 16.92
CA TRP A 168 2.27 -2.57 15.75
C TRP A 168 3.57 -2.61 14.94
N THR A 169 3.43 -2.83 13.64
CA THR A 169 4.48 -2.64 12.64
C THR A 169 4.48 -1.18 12.22
N ASN A 170 5.65 -0.55 12.24
CA ASN A 170 5.82 0.83 11.82
C ASN A 170 6.34 0.87 10.38
N ILE A 171 5.51 1.33 9.45
CA ILE A 171 5.82 1.42 8.03
C ILE A 171 6.01 2.90 7.69
N ASN A 172 7.09 3.47 8.21
CA ASN A 172 7.47 4.87 7.98
C ASN A 172 8.38 5.07 6.75
N GLY A 173 8.66 3.99 5.99
CA GLY A 173 9.55 4.00 4.82
C GLY A 173 11.04 3.77 5.09
N VAL A 174 11.48 3.65 6.35
CA VAL A 174 12.89 3.42 6.72
C VAL A 174 13.11 1.97 7.16
N GLY A 175 14.06 1.27 6.53
CA GLY A 175 14.43 -0.10 6.91
C GLY A 175 13.44 -1.19 6.47
N ASN A 176 12.43 -0.83 5.67
CA ASN A 176 11.47 -1.76 5.08
C ASN A 176 11.82 -2.07 3.62
N HIS A 177 11.35 -3.21 3.12
CA HIS A 177 11.48 -3.59 1.70
C HIS A 177 10.48 -2.85 0.80
N ASP A 178 9.37 -2.37 1.36
CA ASP A 178 8.50 -1.39 0.70
C ASP A 178 8.90 0.04 1.11
N LEU A 179 8.89 0.94 0.14
CA LEU A 179 9.30 2.33 0.30
C LEU A 179 8.12 3.29 0.47
N ALA A 180 6.90 2.91 0.09
CA ALA A 180 5.74 3.77 0.25
C ALA A 180 5.53 4.04 1.76
N PRO A 181 5.75 5.28 2.24
CA PRO A 181 5.76 5.54 3.67
C PRO A 181 4.36 5.92 4.14
N GLY A 182 4.12 5.76 5.44
CA GLY A 182 2.95 6.32 6.10
C GLY A 182 1.86 5.30 6.35
N GLU A 183 2.20 4.25 7.10
CA GLU A 183 1.24 3.33 7.69
C GLU A 183 1.73 2.85 9.07
N ILE A 184 0.80 2.53 9.95
CA ILE A 184 1.02 1.51 10.99
C ILE A 184 0.05 0.35 10.80
N ALA A 185 0.53 -0.88 10.94
CA ALA A 185 -0.26 -2.08 10.72
C ALA A 185 -0.15 -3.04 11.90
N THR A 186 -1.19 -3.80 12.17
CA THR A 186 -1.16 -4.85 13.18
C THR A 186 -2.17 -5.96 12.87
N HIS A 187 -2.19 -6.97 13.74
CA HIS A 187 -3.18 -8.03 13.72
C HIS A 187 -4.00 -7.98 15.00
N SER A 188 -5.30 -8.29 14.89
CA SER A 188 -6.20 -8.43 16.04
C SER A 188 -7.12 -9.63 15.85
N GLU A 189 -7.29 -10.42 16.91
CA GLU A 189 -8.16 -11.60 16.91
C GLU A 189 -9.63 -11.28 17.25
N ALA A 190 -9.92 -10.04 17.66
CA ALA A 190 -11.22 -9.66 18.22
C ALA A 190 -11.78 -8.35 17.63
N ILE A 191 -11.68 -8.18 16.31
CA ILE A 191 -12.38 -7.10 15.60
C ILE A 191 -13.85 -7.47 15.48
N ASN A 192 -14.74 -6.59 15.94
CA ASN A 192 -16.19 -6.82 15.90
C ASN A 192 -16.90 -5.58 15.38
N GLY A 193 -17.97 -5.76 14.60
CA GLY A 193 -18.76 -4.63 14.13
C GLY A 193 -19.60 -4.87 12.89
N GLN A 194 -20.32 -3.83 12.51
CA GLN A 194 -21.01 -3.72 11.22
C GLN A 194 -20.41 -2.54 10.46
N VAL A 195 -19.76 -2.84 9.36
CA VAL A 195 -19.02 -1.89 8.54
C VAL A 195 -19.79 -1.63 7.25
N ARG A 196 -19.90 -0.37 6.87
CA ARG A 196 -20.46 0.07 5.58
C ARG A 196 -19.33 0.68 4.76
N PHE A 197 -18.55 -0.21 4.15
CA PHE A 197 -17.32 0.13 3.47
C PHE A 197 -17.57 0.98 2.23
N VAL A 198 -17.00 2.20 2.24
CA VAL A 198 -16.92 3.13 1.11
C VAL A 198 -15.45 3.50 0.95
N GLY A 199 -14.88 3.25 -0.23
CA GLY A 199 -13.44 3.31 -0.43
C GLY A 199 -13.01 2.56 -1.68
N THR A 200 -11.77 2.08 -1.70
CA THR A 200 -11.24 1.28 -2.80
C THR A 200 -10.50 0.04 -2.33
N PHE A 201 -10.20 -0.83 -3.28
CA PHE A 201 -9.60 -2.13 -3.01
C PHE A 201 -8.15 -2.16 -3.46
N LEU A 202 -7.31 -2.95 -2.78
CA LEU A 202 -6.00 -3.32 -3.28
C LEU A 202 -5.87 -4.84 -3.21
N SER A 203 -5.64 -5.47 -4.37
CA SER A 203 -5.44 -6.92 -4.43
C SER A 203 -4.79 -7.37 -5.74
N THR A 204 -4.42 -8.64 -5.78
CA THR A 204 -4.16 -9.36 -7.03
C THR A 204 -5.44 -9.72 -7.78
N ILE A 205 -6.60 -9.67 -7.12
CA ILE A 205 -7.92 -9.82 -7.72
C ILE A 205 -8.43 -8.42 -8.14
N PRO A 206 -8.94 -8.23 -9.37
CA PRO A 206 -9.15 -6.89 -9.94
C PRO A 206 -10.44 -6.19 -9.45
N PHE A 207 -10.68 -6.13 -8.13
CA PHE A 207 -11.84 -5.44 -7.54
C PHE A 207 -11.82 -3.94 -7.84
N ALA A 208 -10.70 -3.25 -7.59
CA ALA A 208 -10.58 -1.82 -7.86
C ALA A 208 -10.82 -1.47 -9.33
N ARG A 209 -10.39 -2.32 -10.26
CA ARG A 209 -10.65 -2.11 -11.69
C ARG A 209 -12.13 -2.25 -12.03
N LYS A 210 -12.82 -3.24 -11.45
CA LYS A 210 -14.23 -3.50 -11.74
C LYS A 210 -15.16 -2.48 -11.09
N TYR A 211 -14.86 -2.09 -9.85
CA TYR A 211 -15.77 -1.30 -9.01
C TYR A 211 -15.31 0.13 -8.74
N GLY A 212 -14.05 0.47 -9.06
CA GLY A 212 -13.50 1.81 -8.83
C GLY A 212 -13.40 2.15 -7.34
N VAL A 213 -13.59 3.44 -7.05
CA VAL A 213 -13.83 3.92 -5.69
C VAL A 213 -15.33 3.83 -5.44
N LEU A 214 -15.74 2.96 -4.52
CA LEU A 214 -17.15 2.76 -4.18
C LEU A 214 -17.78 4.06 -3.70
N GLN A 215 -18.95 4.39 -4.25
CA GLN A 215 -19.79 5.50 -3.80
C GLN A 215 -21.00 5.01 -2.97
N SER A 216 -21.35 3.73 -3.13
CA SER A 216 -22.38 3.04 -2.35
C SER A 216 -21.73 1.93 -1.52
N PRO A 217 -22.14 1.71 -0.26
CA PRO A 217 -21.43 0.80 0.63
C PRO A 217 -21.43 -0.68 0.20
N LEU A 218 -20.33 -1.35 0.53
CA LEU A 218 -20.31 -2.79 0.81
C LEU A 218 -20.50 -2.98 2.32
N GLU A 219 -21.62 -3.57 2.72
CA GLU A 219 -21.90 -3.89 4.12
C GLU A 219 -21.20 -5.19 4.52
N LEU A 220 -20.52 -5.19 5.66
CA LEU A 220 -19.79 -6.32 6.22
C LEU A 220 -20.18 -6.48 7.69
N TRP A 221 -20.50 -7.71 8.10
CA TRP A 221 -20.66 -8.06 9.52
C TRP A 221 -19.42 -8.84 9.95
N ILE A 222 -18.75 -8.34 10.98
CA ILE A 222 -17.47 -8.84 11.46
C ILE A 222 -17.66 -9.33 12.89
N GLU A 223 -17.34 -10.59 13.14
CA GLU A 223 -17.32 -11.20 14.47
C GLU A 223 -15.98 -11.88 14.71
N ASN A 224 -15.28 -11.50 15.78
CA ASN A 224 -13.95 -12.02 16.13
C ASN A 224 -13.00 -12.10 14.92
N SER A 225 -12.88 -10.96 14.23
CA SER A 225 -12.08 -10.78 13.02
C SER A 225 -12.48 -11.69 11.85
N THR A 226 -13.73 -12.15 11.80
CA THR A 226 -14.26 -12.99 10.71
C THR A 226 -15.46 -12.32 10.05
N ILE A 227 -15.45 -12.24 8.72
CA ILE A 227 -16.59 -11.78 7.93
C ILE A 227 -17.67 -12.88 7.91
N CYS A 228 -18.79 -12.62 8.59
CA CYS A 228 -19.91 -13.54 8.70
C CYS A 228 -20.91 -13.38 7.56
N SER A 229 -21.19 -12.14 7.14
CA SER A 229 -22.10 -11.82 6.04
C SER A 229 -21.66 -10.56 5.30
N VAL A 230 -22.12 -10.44 4.06
CA VAL A 230 -21.90 -9.26 3.22
C VAL A 230 -23.17 -8.90 2.44
N ALA A 231 -23.38 -7.62 2.19
CA ALA A 231 -24.47 -7.11 1.36
C ALA A 231 -24.03 -5.85 0.60
N SER A 232 -24.60 -5.57 -0.57
CA SER A 232 -24.36 -4.32 -1.27
C SER A 232 -25.44 -4.07 -2.32
N ASP A 233 -25.78 -2.79 -2.52
CA ASP A 233 -26.63 -2.35 -3.62
C ASP A 233 -25.85 -2.19 -4.94
N VAL A 234 -24.52 -2.30 -4.91
CA VAL A 234 -23.70 -2.24 -6.12
C VAL A 234 -23.87 -3.55 -6.91
N PRO A 235 -24.36 -3.50 -8.16
CA PRO A 235 -24.68 -4.70 -8.92
C PRO A 235 -23.52 -5.70 -9.00
N GLY A 236 -23.77 -6.92 -8.51
CA GLY A 236 -22.82 -8.04 -8.51
C GLY A 236 -21.65 -7.93 -7.52
N LEU A 237 -21.52 -6.84 -6.75
CA LEU A 237 -20.42 -6.69 -5.79
C LEU A 237 -20.50 -7.72 -4.67
N ALA A 238 -21.68 -7.93 -4.09
CA ALA A 238 -21.86 -8.93 -3.02
C ALA A 238 -21.57 -10.36 -3.52
N ASP A 239 -21.93 -10.68 -4.76
CA ASP A 239 -21.68 -12.01 -5.35
C ASP A 239 -20.18 -12.24 -5.59
N ASP A 240 -19.49 -11.28 -6.20
CA ASP A 240 -18.06 -11.34 -6.43
C ASP A 240 -17.27 -11.39 -5.11
N PHE A 241 -17.69 -10.59 -4.12
CA PHE A 241 -17.06 -10.58 -2.81
C PHE A 241 -17.28 -11.92 -2.08
N ASN A 242 -18.49 -12.48 -2.11
CA ASN A 242 -18.73 -13.83 -1.57
C ASN A 242 -17.91 -14.90 -2.29
N LYS A 243 -17.72 -14.79 -3.61
CA LYS A 243 -16.84 -15.69 -4.37
C LYS A 243 -15.40 -15.59 -3.86
N TYR A 244 -14.89 -14.39 -3.59
CA TYR A 244 -13.61 -14.20 -2.95
C TYR A 244 -13.56 -14.84 -1.55
N LEU A 245 -14.51 -14.52 -0.67
CA LEU A 245 -14.56 -15.05 0.71
C LEU A 245 -14.61 -16.58 0.76
N ASN A 246 -15.29 -17.21 -0.20
CA ASN A 246 -15.45 -18.66 -0.26
C ASN A 246 -14.31 -19.39 -0.99
N ALA A 247 -13.40 -18.67 -1.66
CA ALA A 247 -12.29 -19.28 -2.38
C ALA A 247 -11.24 -19.88 -1.45
N ASN A 248 -11.09 -19.34 -0.24
CA ASN A 248 -10.19 -19.86 0.79
C ASN A 248 -10.73 -19.49 2.19
N PRO A 249 -10.71 -20.40 3.18
CA PRO A 249 -11.19 -20.09 4.54
C PRO A 249 -10.55 -18.86 5.19
N SER A 250 -9.26 -18.59 4.89
CA SER A 250 -8.58 -17.40 5.42
C SER A 250 -9.05 -16.08 4.78
N ASN A 251 -9.70 -16.09 3.62
CA ASN A 251 -10.21 -14.86 2.99
C ASN A 251 -11.33 -14.20 3.81
N ARG A 252 -11.96 -14.94 4.74
CA ARG A 252 -12.93 -14.39 5.68
C ARG A 252 -12.30 -13.73 6.89
N ARG A 253 -11.00 -13.91 7.11
CA ARG A 253 -10.31 -13.35 8.26
C ARG A 253 -9.81 -11.96 7.93
N VAL A 254 -10.03 -11.03 8.85
CA VAL A 254 -9.30 -9.77 8.90
C VAL A 254 -7.91 -10.10 9.45
N GLU A 255 -6.95 -10.21 8.55
CA GLU A 255 -5.56 -10.54 8.87
C GLU A 255 -4.75 -9.28 9.19
N GLU A 256 -5.18 -8.12 8.67
CA GLU A 256 -4.56 -6.83 8.91
C GLU A 256 -5.56 -5.77 9.36
N LEU A 257 -5.17 -5.05 10.40
CA LEU A 257 -5.74 -3.78 10.84
C LEU A 257 -4.70 -2.71 10.58
N GLY A 258 -4.91 -1.90 9.55
CA GLY A 258 -4.00 -0.86 9.12
C GLY A 258 -4.56 0.54 9.34
N ILE A 259 -3.64 1.46 9.62
CA ILE A 259 -3.95 2.89 9.69
C ILE A 259 -2.93 3.62 8.82
N GLY A 260 -3.39 4.09 7.67
CA GLY A 260 -2.59 4.97 6.82
C GLY A 260 -2.39 6.32 7.49
N THR A 261 -1.22 6.91 7.26
CA THR A 261 -0.77 8.16 7.90
C THR A 261 -0.11 9.12 6.91
N ASN A 262 -0.10 8.80 5.61
CA ASN A 262 0.51 9.66 4.61
C ASN A 262 -0.44 10.79 4.19
N GLU A 263 -0.25 11.96 4.80
CA GLU A 263 -1.01 13.19 4.50
C GLU A 263 -0.85 13.67 3.04
N GLY A 264 0.10 13.12 2.29
CA GLY A 264 0.32 13.38 0.88
C GLY A 264 -0.65 12.63 -0.04
N VAL A 265 -1.17 11.49 0.39
CA VAL A 265 -2.18 10.70 -0.33
C VAL A 265 -3.56 11.24 0.05
N LYS A 266 -4.05 12.19 -0.74
CA LYS A 266 -5.21 13.02 -0.39
C LYS A 266 -6.57 12.39 -0.63
N ASP A 267 -6.62 11.46 -1.58
CA ASP A 267 -7.84 10.82 -2.04
C ASP A 267 -7.52 9.38 -2.47
N LEU A 268 -8.56 8.59 -2.70
CA LEU A 268 -8.49 7.27 -3.31
C LEU A 268 -8.76 7.36 -4.81
N TYR A 269 -8.08 6.53 -5.59
CA TYR A 269 -8.04 6.64 -7.06
C TYR A 269 -8.36 5.33 -7.78
N ALA A 270 -8.54 4.23 -7.04
CA ALA A 270 -8.80 2.89 -7.55
C ALA A 270 -7.77 2.42 -8.58
N ARG A 271 -6.50 2.67 -8.27
CA ARG A 271 -5.36 2.31 -9.12
C ARG A 271 -4.81 0.94 -8.82
N ASN A 272 -5.28 0.30 -7.74
CA ASN A 272 -4.77 -0.99 -7.28
C ASN A 272 -3.24 -0.91 -7.09
N ALA A 273 -2.80 0.19 -6.48
CA ALA A 273 -1.41 0.54 -6.24
C ALA A 273 -1.16 0.62 -4.73
N GLY A 274 0.00 0.15 -4.29
CA GLY A 274 0.35 0.07 -2.86
C GLY A 274 0.45 1.41 -2.13
N PHE A 275 0.40 2.56 -2.81
CA PHE A 275 0.31 3.83 -2.09
C PHE A 275 -1.10 4.12 -1.57
N GLU A 276 -2.14 3.47 -2.11
CA GLU A 276 -3.52 3.75 -1.69
C GLU A 276 -3.75 3.34 -0.22
N GLU A 277 -3.14 2.25 0.26
CA GLU A 277 -3.16 1.84 1.68
C GLU A 277 -2.41 2.80 2.61
N ARG A 278 -1.68 3.79 2.07
CA ARG A 278 -1.04 4.86 2.85
C ARG A 278 -2.00 6.03 3.11
N HIS A 279 -3.16 6.06 2.46
CA HIS A 279 -4.21 7.07 2.64
C HIS A 279 -4.63 7.17 4.11
N CYS A 280 -4.73 8.39 4.63
CA CYS A 280 -5.00 8.61 6.05
C CYS A 280 -6.36 8.02 6.49
N GLY A 281 -6.34 7.16 7.50
CA GLY A 281 -7.54 6.52 8.03
C GLY A 281 -7.41 5.01 8.12
N LEU A 282 -8.54 4.32 8.23
CA LEU A 282 -8.61 2.88 8.40
C LEU A 282 -8.42 2.15 7.06
N HIS A 283 -7.71 1.03 7.09
CA HIS A 283 -7.92 -0.07 6.15
C HIS A 283 -7.92 -1.42 6.84
N LEU A 284 -8.54 -2.39 6.19
CA LEU A 284 -8.61 -3.78 6.66
C LEU A 284 -8.12 -4.72 5.57
N GLY A 285 -7.10 -5.52 5.87
CA GLY A 285 -6.58 -6.54 4.96
C GLY A 285 -7.23 -7.89 5.25
N LEU A 286 -7.88 -8.46 4.24
CA LEU A 286 -8.51 -9.79 4.31
C LEU A 286 -7.61 -10.85 3.69
N GLY A 287 -7.56 -12.05 4.30
CA GLY A 287 -6.78 -13.16 3.77
C GLY A 287 -5.28 -12.90 3.67
N GLY A 288 -4.57 -13.68 2.85
CA GLY A 288 -3.11 -13.68 2.74
C GLY A 288 -2.39 -14.52 3.80
N GLY A 289 -3.08 -14.91 4.89
CA GLY A 289 -2.51 -15.71 5.99
C GLY A 289 -2.25 -17.19 5.66
N GLN A 290 -2.71 -17.70 4.50
CA GLN A 290 -2.54 -19.10 4.10
C GLN A 290 -2.18 -19.25 2.62
N LYS A 291 -1.50 -20.35 2.28
CA LYS A 291 -1.16 -20.68 0.88
C LYS A 291 -2.42 -20.74 0.01
N GLY A 292 -2.39 -20.04 -1.12
CA GLY A 292 -3.51 -19.98 -2.06
C GLY A 292 -4.62 -19.01 -1.66
N SER A 293 -4.44 -18.25 -0.56
CA SER A 293 -5.25 -17.10 -0.24
C SER A 293 -4.73 -15.86 -0.94
N HIS A 294 -5.63 -14.99 -1.37
CA HIS A 294 -5.30 -13.69 -1.92
C HIS A 294 -5.53 -12.64 -0.84
N HIS A 295 -4.54 -11.80 -0.58
CA HIS A 295 -4.72 -10.64 0.26
C HIS A 295 -5.58 -9.59 -0.46
N LEU A 296 -6.55 -9.01 0.25
CA LEU A 296 -7.46 -7.99 -0.26
C LEU A 296 -7.63 -6.90 0.79
N ASP A 297 -7.09 -5.73 0.50
CA ASP A 297 -7.25 -4.56 1.36
C ASP A 297 -8.51 -3.79 1.00
N LEU A 298 -9.23 -3.39 2.04
CA LEU A 298 -10.37 -2.49 1.99
C LEU A 298 -9.91 -1.16 2.58
N ILE A 299 -9.60 -0.20 1.72
CA ILE A 299 -9.05 1.10 2.10
C ILE A 299 -10.18 2.10 2.20
N PHE A 300 -10.48 2.59 3.39
CA PHE A 300 -11.63 3.45 3.65
C PHE A 300 -11.36 4.87 3.16
N ALA A 301 -12.35 5.46 2.50
CA ALA A 301 -12.25 6.84 2.02
C ALA A 301 -12.30 7.87 3.16
N SER A 302 -12.96 7.54 4.27
CA SER A 302 -13.11 8.45 5.42
C SER A 302 -13.60 7.70 6.65
N GLY A 303 -13.55 8.37 7.80
CA GLY A 303 -14.16 7.95 9.05
C GLY A 303 -13.41 8.51 10.24
N VAL A 304 -13.92 8.22 11.43
CA VAL A 304 -13.36 8.65 12.70
C VAL A 304 -12.73 7.44 13.38
N LEU A 305 -11.42 7.53 13.67
CA LEU A 305 -10.74 6.60 14.56
C LEU A 305 -10.69 7.23 15.95
N ALA A 306 -11.08 6.47 16.97
CA ALA A 306 -11.06 6.92 18.36
C ALA A 306 -10.38 5.89 19.27
N LEU A 307 -9.71 6.40 20.30
CA LEU A 307 -9.13 5.61 21.39
C LEU A 307 -9.88 5.94 22.67
N ASP A 308 -10.53 4.95 23.26
CA ASP A 308 -11.37 5.13 24.46
C ASP A 308 -12.34 6.33 24.30
N ASP A 309 -13.09 6.33 23.19
CA ASP A 309 -14.05 7.37 22.78
C ASP A 309 -13.46 8.75 22.46
N LYS A 310 -12.13 8.90 22.43
CA LYS A 310 -11.47 10.15 22.04
C LYS A 310 -10.97 10.06 20.60
N PRO A 311 -11.48 10.90 19.68
CA PRO A 311 -11.00 10.92 18.30
C PRO A 311 -9.49 11.18 18.24
N VAL A 312 -8.79 10.34 17.48
CA VAL A 312 -7.38 10.53 17.11
C VAL A 312 -7.22 10.85 15.62
N PHE A 313 -8.22 10.52 14.82
CA PHE A 313 -8.35 10.91 13.42
C PHE A 313 -9.82 11.17 13.10
N ASP A 314 -10.11 12.33 12.53
CA ASP A 314 -11.43 12.71 11.98
C ASP A 314 -11.19 13.58 10.73
N GLY A 315 -10.68 12.95 9.67
CA GLY A 315 -10.17 13.62 8.47
C GLY A 315 -8.80 14.29 8.64
N THR A 316 -8.41 14.60 9.87
CA THR A 316 -7.05 15.01 10.25
C THR A 316 -6.66 14.34 11.55
N PHE A 317 -5.37 14.12 11.74
CA PHE A 317 -4.83 13.58 12.98
C PHE A 317 -4.80 14.65 14.08
N ALA A 318 -5.38 14.33 15.24
CA ALA A 318 -5.55 15.27 16.36
C ALA A 318 -4.58 14.92 17.51
N PHE A 319 -3.37 15.48 17.49
CA PHE A 319 -2.42 15.43 18.61
C PHE A 319 -1.49 16.63 18.64
#